data_AF-A0A1R3J8G2-F1
#
_entry.id   AF-A0A1R3J8G2-F1
#
_cell.length_a   1.000
_cell.length_b   1.000
_cell.length_c   1.000
_cell.angle_alpha   90.00
_cell.angle_beta   90.00
_cell.angle_gamma   90.00
#
_symmetry.space_group_name_H-M   'P 1'
#
loop_
_entity.id
_entity.type
_entity.pdbx_description
1 polymer ?
#
loop_
_entity_poly.entity_id
_entity_poly.type
_entity_poly.pdbx_seq_one_letter_code
_entity_poly.pdbx_strand_id
1 'polypeptide(L)'
;MAALGVGNDPREDRYFSIPKQAQTYDPEGEYVAYWLAELDGLPKEKRNFPGKAYIEQVVPLKFGNPNRNRQNNPSRRGKFGGHSHRR
;
A
#
# COMPACT_ATOMS: atom_id res chain seq x y z
N MET A 1 5.00 20.19 23.34
CA MET A 1 5.85 19.49 22.35
C MET A 1 6.24 18.14 22.94
N ALA A 2 5.79 17.03 22.37
CA ALA A 2 6.32 15.71 22.68
C ALA A 2 6.49 14.97 21.36
N ALA A 3 7.75 14.79 20.99
CA ALA A 3 8.19 14.05 19.81
C ALA A 3 8.35 12.56 20.16
N LEU A 4 7.98 11.72 19.19
CA LEU A 4 8.53 10.41 18.83
C LEU A 4 9.20 9.57 19.96
N GLY A 5 8.50 8.50 20.38
CA GLY A 5 9.18 7.21 20.53
C GLY A 5 9.77 6.82 21.88
N VAL A 6 9.04 6.98 22.99
CA VAL A 6 9.38 6.27 24.25
C VAL A 6 8.18 5.48 24.78
N GLY A 7 7.71 4.55 23.96
CA GLY A 7 6.80 3.49 24.41
C GLY A 7 7.59 2.19 24.52
N ASN A 8 7.67 1.63 25.72
CA ASN A 8 8.25 0.32 26.03
C ASN A 8 7.44 -0.82 25.39
N ASP A 9 7.44 -0.93 24.06
CA ASP A 9 6.90 -2.05 23.29
C ASP A 9 8.03 -2.56 22.37
N PRO A 10 8.61 -3.75 22.61
CA PRO A 10 9.74 -4.29 21.84
C PRO A 10 9.37 -4.70 20.40
N ARG A 11 8.15 -4.38 19.95
CA ARG A 11 7.70 -4.62 18.58
C ARG A 11 8.17 -3.49 17.68
N GLU A 12 9.44 -3.56 17.30
CA GLU A 12 10.03 -2.72 16.23
C GLU A 12 9.34 -2.94 14.86
N ASP A 13 8.48 -3.96 14.75
CA ASP A 13 7.73 -4.33 13.55
C ASP A 13 6.40 -3.60 13.36
N ARG A 14 6.07 -2.60 14.19
CA ARG A 14 4.82 -1.81 14.03
C ARG A 14 4.95 -0.77 12.92
N TYR A 15 4.97 -1.25 11.68
CA TYR A 15 4.88 -0.40 10.50
C TYR A 15 3.45 -0.32 10.01
N PHE A 16 2.97 0.90 9.79
CA PHE A 16 1.71 1.14 9.11
C PHE A 16 1.94 1.15 7.60
N SER A 17 1.34 0.17 6.91
CA SER A 17 1.29 0.19 5.45
C SER A 17 0.28 1.23 4.98
N ILE A 18 0.77 2.35 4.44
CA ILE A 18 -0.07 3.46 3.98
C ILE A 18 -1.19 3.01 3.01
N PRO A 19 -0.94 2.15 1.99
CA PRO A 19 -2.02 1.65 1.14
C PRO A 19 -3.09 0.87 1.86
N LYS A 20 -2.69 0.00 2.81
CA LYS A 20 -3.66 -0.79 3.58
C LYS A 20 -4.52 0.12 4.45
N GLN A 21 -3.91 1.14 5.08
CA GLN A 21 -4.61 2.10 5.91
C GLN A 21 -5.60 2.93 5.08
N ALA A 22 -5.17 3.48 3.94
CA ALA A 22 -6.02 4.23 3.03
C ALA A 22 -7.24 3.40 2.58
N GLN A 23 -7.02 2.15 2.16
CA GLN A 23 -8.14 1.28 1.75
C GLN A 23 -9.08 0.91 2.91
N THR A 24 -8.55 0.76 4.12
CA THR A 24 -9.35 0.35 5.28
C THR A 24 -10.18 1.50 5.86
N TYR A 25 -9.58 2.69 5.93
CA TYR A 25 -10.16 3.82 6.67
C TYR A 25 -10.64 4.96 5.78
N ASP A 26 -10.16 5.08 4.54
CA ASP A 26 -10.60 6.10 3.58
C ASP A 26 -10.74 5.51 2.16
N PRO A 27 -11.62 4.51 1.95
CA PRO A 27 -11.73 3.82 0.66
C PRO A 27 -12.13 4.75 -0.50
N GLU A 28 -12.82 5.86 -0.21
CA GLU A 28 -13.28 6.83 -1.21
C GLU A 28 -12.37 8.07 -1.33
N GLY A 29 -11.35 8.19 -0.47
CA GLY A 29 -10.44 9.33 -0.46
C GLY A 29 -11.12 10.63 -0.04
N GLU A 30 -12.25 10.56 0.67
CA GLU A 30 -13.03 11.74 1.09
C GLU A 30 -12.28 12.52 2.17
N TYR A 31 -11.64 11.81 3.10
CA TYR A 31 -10.87 12.45 4.16
C TYR A 31 -9.68 13.20 3.55
N VAL A 32 -8.95 12.57 2.65
CA VAL A 32 -7.81 13.20 1.96
C VAL A 32 -8.26 14.39 1.11
N ALA A 33 -9.36 14.28 0.34
CA ALA A 33 -9.89 15.37 -0.48
C ALA A 33 -10.42 16.55 0.35
N TYR A 34 -11.01 16.28 1.52
CA TYR A 34 -11.45 17.32 2.44
C TYR A 34 -10.29 18.21 2.89
N TRP A 35 -9.14 17.62 3.20
CA TRP A 35 -7.95 18.37 3.65
C TRP A 35 -7.13 18.95 2.50
N LEU A 36 -7.13 18.28 1.34
CA LEU A 36 -6.37 18.66 0.16
C LEU A 36 -7.35 18.94 -0.98
N ALA A 37 -7.83 20.19 -1.06
CA ALA A 37 -8.81 20.61 -2.05
C ALA A 37 -8.39 20.34 -3.51
N GLU A 38 -7.08 20.34 -3.80
CA GLU A 38 -6.53 19.98 -5.12
C GLU A 38 -6.88 18.55 -5.56
N LEU A 39 -7.15 17.64 -4.60
CA LEU A 39 -7.47 16.25 -4.86
C LEU A 39 -8.98 16.00 -5.00
N ASP A 40 -9.83 16.97 -4.66
CA ASP A 40 -11.28 16.79 -4.75
C ASP A 40 -11.76 16.58 -6.20
N GLY A 41 -11.11 17.25 -7.16
CA GLY A 41 -11.39 17.06 -8.58
C GLY A 41 -10.95 15.71 -9.17
N LEU A 42 -10.23 14.88 -8.40
CA LEU A 42 -9.77 13.57 -8.87
C LEU A 42 -10.82 12.48 -8.63
N PRO A 43 -10.85 11.43 -9.49
CA PRO A 43 -11.63 10.22 -9.23
C PRO A 43 -11.25 9.59 -7.89
N LYS A 44 -12.24 9.02 -7.19
CA LYS A 44 -12.10 8.46 -5.83
C LYS A 44 -10.91 7.50 -5.71
N GLU A 45 -10.67 6.69 -6.74
CA GLU A 45 -9.61 5.69 -6.77
C GLU A 45 -8.20 6.29 -6.81
N LYS A 46 -8.08 7.55 -7.24
CA LYS A 46 -6.80 8.28 -7.39
C LYS A 46 -6.54 9.27 -6.26
N ARG A 47 -7.52 9.58 -5.42
CA ARG A 47 -7.38 10.56 -4.33
C ARG A 47 -6.33 10.14 -3.29
N ASN A 48 -6.31 8.87 -2.92
CA ASN A 48 -5.33 8.32 -1.98
C ASN A 48 -3.93 8.13 -2.58
N PHE A 49 -3.85 7.91 -3.89
CA PHE A 49 -2.60 7.67 -4.62
C PHE A 49 -2.58 8.46 -5.93
N PRO A 50 -2.45 9.80 -5.86
CA PRO A 50 -2.53 10.67 -7.04
C PRO A 50 -1.31 10.55 -7.98
N GLY A 51 -0.22 9.92 -7.53
CA GLY A 51 1.01 9.79 -8.30
C GLY A 51 1.58 11.18 -8.63
N LYS A 52 1.92 11.42 -9.90
CA LYS A 52 2.42 12.72 -10.37
C LYS A 52 1.33 13.80 -10.54
N ALA A 53 0.05 13.46 -10.32
CA ALA A 53 -1.04 14.45 -10.35
C ALA A 53 -1.03 15.37 -9.11
N TYR A 54 -0.21 15.03 -8.11
CA TYR A 54 0.09 15.84 -6.94
C TYR A 54 1.62 15.91 -6.76
N ILE A 55 2.07 16.34 -5.58
CA ILE A 55 3.49 16.41 -5.22
C ILE A 55 4.17 15.04 -5.40
N GLU A 56 5.36 15.04 -6.00
CA GLU A 56 6.15 13.83 -6.15
C GLU A 56 6.56 13.25 -4.80
N GLN A 57 6.49 11.92 -4.69
CA GLN A 57 6.86 11.20 -3.49
C GLN A 57 8.35 11.40 -3.17
N VAL A 58 8.64 12.12 -2.08
CA VAL A 58 10.00 12.47 -1.66
C VAL A 58 10.80 11.22 -1.22
N VAL A 59 10.13 10.25 -0.60
CA VAL A 59 10.77 9.04 -0.06
C VAL A 59 9.94 7.81 -0.43
N PRO A 60 10.55 6.74 -0.98
CA PRO A 60 9.82 5.52 -1.31
C PRO A 60 9.19 4.86 -0.08
N LEU A 61 8.03 4.23 -0.26
CA LEU A 61 7.37 3.49 0.82
C LEU A 61 8.18 2.26 1.19
N LYS A 62 8.41 2.07 2.49
CA LYS A 62 9.07 0.86 3.02
C LYS A 62 8.24 -0.40 2.76
N PHE A 63 6.91 -0.30 2.79
CA PHE A 63 5.97 -1.40 2.59
C PHE A 63 4.77 -0.98 1.75
N GLY A 64 4.34 -1.84 0.82
CA GLY A 64 3.15 -1.65 -0.01
C GLY A 64 3.31 -0.53 -1.04
N ASN A 65 3.98 -0.77 -2.16
CA ASN A 65 4.03 0.21 -3.23
C ASN A 65 2.74 0.10 -4.09
N PRO A 66 1.85 1.12 -4.12
CA PRO A 66 0.62 1.09 -4.91
C PRO A 66 0.91 1.09 -6.43
N ASN A 67 2.09 1.55 -6.84
CA ASN A 67 2.50 1.62 -8.24
C ASN A 67 3.21 0.34 -8.74
N ARG A 68 3.27 -0.73 -7.92
CA ARG A 68 3.51 -2.08 -8.46
C ARG A 68 2.22 -2.54 -9.11
N ASN A 69 2.05 -2.09 -10.35
CA ASN A 69 1.17 -2.72 -11.32
C ASN A 69 1.26 -4.24 -11.10
N ARG A 70 0.10 -4.84 -10.86
CA ARG A 70 -0.10 -6.27 -10.64
C ARG A 70 0.43 -6.98 -11.88
N GLN A 71 1.73 -7.21 -11.92
CA GLN A 71 2.37 -7.89 -13.03
C GLN A 71 1.88 -9.32 -12.95
N ASN A 72 0.84 -9.59 -13.74
CA ASN A 72 0.34 -10.91 -14.05
C ASN A 72 1.54 -11.76 -14.43
N ASN A 73 2.06 -12.50 -13.46
CA ASN A 73 3.04 -13.53 -13.71
C ASN A 73 2.31 -14.86 -13.50
N PRO A 74 1.87 -15.57 -14.55
CA PRO A 74 1.20 -16.86 -14.41
C PRO A 74 2.15 -17.98 -13.94
N SER A 75 3.39 -17.66 -13.55
CA SER A 75 4.48 -18.62 -13.39
C SER A 75 4.58 -19.31 -12.03
N ARG A 76 3.53 -19.31 -11.19
CA ARG A 76 3.55 -20.02 -9.89
C ARG A 76 2.39 -21.01 -9.69
N ARG A 77 1.94 -21.69 -10.75
CA ARG A 77 1.23 -22.97 -10.61
C ARG A 77 2.31 -24.05 -10.44
N GLY A 78 2.50 -24.48 -9.19
CA GLY A 78 3.56 -25.41 -8.78
C GLY A 78 3.62 -26.68 -9.63
N LYS A 79 4.83 -26.98 -10.11
CA LYS A 79 5.26 -28.31 -10.54
C LYS A 79 5.31 -29.20 -9.31
N PHE A 80 4.24 -29.94 -9.03
CA PHE A 80 4.33 -31.14 -8.20
C PHE A 80 4.68 -32.30 -9.13
N GLY A 81 5.92 -32.79 -9.00
CA GLY A 81 6.39 -33.97 -9.71
C GLY A 81 5.64 -35.21 -9.22
N GLY A 82 4.86 -35.81 -10.13
CA GLY A 82 4.28 -37.14 -9.93
C GLY A 82 5.39 -38.18 -9.90
N HIS A 83 5.73 -38.66 -8.70
CA HIS A 83 6.50 -39.89 -8.52
C HIS A 83 5.59 -41.06 -8.84
N SER A 84 5.72 -41.58 -10.06
CA SER A 84 5.11 -42.85 -10.48
C SER A 84 5.73 -43.99 -9.70
N HIS A 85 5.05 -44.46 -8.65
CA HIS A 85 5.33 -45.76 -8.06
C HIS A 85 4.83 -46.84 -9.03
N ARG A 86 5.79 -47.51 -9.66
CA ARG A 86 5.60 -48.76 -10.39
C ARG A 86 5.33 -49.88 -9.35
N ARG A 87 4.16 -50.51 -9.44
CA ARG A 87 3.94 -51.90 -9.01
C ARG A 87 3.23 -52.61 -10.15
#